data_AF-A0A2V7VN43-F1
#
_entry.id   AF-A0A2V7VN43-F1
#
_cell.length_a   1.000
_cell.length_b   1.000
_cell.length_c   1.000
_cell.angle_alpha   90.00
_cell.angle_beta   90.00
_cell.angle_gamma   90.00
#
_symmetry.space_group_name_H-M   'P 1'
#
loop_
_entity.id
_entity.type
_entity.pdbx_description
1 polymer ?
#
loop_
_entity_poly.entity_id
_entity_poly.type
_entity_poly.pdbx_seq_one_letter_code
_entity_poly.pdbx_strand_id
1 'polypeptide(L)'
;FVSVEKDHEAFLGTTLAAIAREKAGVLRRGRATVVGSLASEAQAVVETEAAAAGARLVQARGGVRVVSAGEGLTIETPGFTHHGVHPLAGAHQRENAIVALRLLEAAQAAGLAVDLPAAAEGLSRTRWPGRLERVAGRPPLLLDGAHNPSAARALAAHLAGEPPFVLLFGVMADKDV
;
A
#
# COMPACT_ATOMS: atom_id res chain seq x y z
N PHE A 1 4.42 0.59 -7.25
CA PHE A 1 4.53 1.77 -6.37
C PHE A 1 3.26 1.83 -5.54
N VAL A 2 3.34 1.67 -4.22
CA VAL A 2 2.14 1.70 -3.36
C VAL A 2 1.86 3.15 -2.91
N SER A 3 2.89 3.80 -2.36
CA SER A 3 2.98 5.24 -2.15
C SER A 3 4.43 5.70 -2.33
N VAL A 4 4.64 6.99 -2.53
CA VAL A 4 5.95 7.64 -2.43
C VAL A 4 5.80 8.73 -1.37
N GLU A 5 6.37 8.48 -0.21
CA GLU A 5 6.36 9.39 0.93
C GLU A 5 7.79 9.59 1.42
N LYS A 6 7.99 10.64 2.21
CA LYS A 6 9.27 10.90 2.87
C LYS A 6 9.56 9.77 3.85
N ASP A 7 10.45 8.89 3.45
CA ASP A 7 10.96 7.81 4.27
C ASP A 7 12.42 7.63 3.85
N HIS A 8 13.35 7.65 4.80
CA HIS A 8 14.79 7.55 4.54
C HIS A 8 15.40 8.76 3.79
N GLU A 9 15.21 9.97 4.32
CA GLU A 9 15.83 11.21 3.80
C GLU A 9 17.37 11.10 3.69
N ALA A 10 18.01 10.29 4.56
CA ALA A 10 19.46 10.05 4.54
C ALA A 10 19.96 9.24 3.33
N PHE A 11 19.10 8.50 2.62
CA PHE A 11 19.50 7.60 1.53
C PHE A 11 18.80 7.87 0.19
N LEU A 12 17.60 8.44 0.19
CA LEU A 12 16.75 8.61 -1.00
C LEU A 12 16.64 10.06 -1.49
N GLY A 13 17.33 11.00 -0.84
CA GLY A 13 17.28 12.44 -1.12
C GLY A 13 16.20 13.16 -0.31
N THR A 14 16.30 14.49 -0.26
CA THR A 14 15.42 15.35 0.58
C THR A 14 14.13 15.78 -0.12
N THR A 15 13.96 15.46 -1.41
CA THR A 15 12.78 15.81 -2.21
C THR A 15 12.00 14.58 -2.62
N LEU A 16 10.67 14.73 -2.74
CA LEU A 16 9.80 13.65 -3.22
C LEU A 16 10.19 13.21 -4.64
N ALA A 17 10.66 14.13 -5.48
CA ALA A 17 11.19 13.81 -6.80
C ALA A 17 12.42 12.89 -6.75
N ALA A 18 13.37 13.12 -5.82
CA ALA A 18 14.56 12.28 -5.70
C ALA A 18 14.19 10.85 -5.26
N ILE A 19 13.33 10.75 -4.25
CA ILE A 19 12.82 9.46 -3.76
C ILE A 19 12.07 8.72 -4.87
N ALA A 20 11.23 9.43 -5.63
CA ALA A 20 10.49 8.86 -6.75
C ALA A 20 11.42 8.32 -7.84
N ARG A 21 12.49 9.05 -8.19
CA ARG A 21 13.48 8.64 -9.19
C ARG A 21 14.23 7.37 -8.77
N GLU A 22 14.69 7.30 -7.53
CA GLU A 22 15.38 6.10 -7.03
C GLU A 22 14.45 4.88 -7.08
N LYS A 23 13.20 5.03 -6.60
CA LYS A 23 12.19 3.96 -6.69
C LYS A 23 11.85 3.61 -8.14
N ALA A 24 11.93 4.55 -9.07
CA ALA A 24 11.74 4.32 -10.50
C ALA A 24 12.81 3.40 -11.13
N GLY A 25 13.93 3.13 -10.45
CA GLY A 25 14.94 2.16 -10.89
C GLY A 25 14.44 0.72 -11.08
N VAL A 26 13.27 0.36 -10.52
CA VAL A 26 12.66 -0.97 -10.71
C VAL A 26 11.87 -1.10 -12.02
N LEU A 27 11.64 0.00 -12.75
CA LEU A 27 10.89 -0.01 -14.00
C LEU A 27 11.62 -0.84 -15.07
N ARG A 28 10.87 -1.61 -15.86
CA ARG A 28 11.43 -2.50 -16.90
C ARG A 28 10.65 -2.35 -18.21
N ARG A 29 11.39 -2.34 -19.32
CA ARG A 29 10.83 -2.23 -20.66
C ARG A 29 9.78 -3.28 -20.93
N GLY A 30 8.63 -2.86 -21.45
CA GLY A 30 7.50 -3.73 -21.80
C GLY A 30 6.78 -4.36 -20.61
N ARG A 31 7.19 -4.10 -19.36
CA ARG A 31 6.54 -4.61 -18.16
C ARG A 31 5.55 -3.59 -17.62
N ALA A 32 4.43 -4.10 -17.11
CA ALA A 32 3.44 -3.30 -16.41
C ALA A 32 3.97 -2.91 -15.03
N THR A 33 3.73 -1.67 -14.64
CA THR A 33 3.99 -1.16 -13.30
C THR A 33 2.70 -0.57 -12.76
N VAL A 34 2.22 -1.13 -11.66
CA VAL A 34 1.05 -0.60 -10.95
C VAL A 34 1.48 0.49 -9.98
N VAL A 35 0.80 1.63 -10.07
CA VAL A 35 1.09 2.84 -9.30
C VAL A 35 -0.15 3.23 -8.49
N GLY A 36 0.00 3.30 -7.17
CA GLY A 36 -1.00 3.81 -6.24
C GLY A 36 -1.09 5.34 -6.28
N SER A 37 -1.75 5.93 -5.28
CA SER A 37 -1.89 7.39 -5.20
C SER A 37 -0.55 8.05 -4.85
N LEU A 38 -0.03 8.86 -5.77
CA LEU A 38 1.20 9.64 -5.58
C LEU A 38 0.89 11.14 -5.53
N ALA A 39 1.74 11.89 -4.82
CA ALA A 39 1.78 13.35 -4.96
C ALA A 39 2.14 13.74 -6.40
N SER A 40 1.66 14.90 -6.87
CA SER A 40 1.86 15.35 -8.26
C SER A 40 3.32 15.38 -8.70
N GLU A 41 4.23 15.82 -7.83
CA GLU A 41 5.67 15.84 -8.08
C GLU A 41 6.24 14.43 -8.30
N ALA A 42 5.89 13.48 -7.43
CA ALA A 42 6.33 12.09 -7.54
C ALA A 42 5.70 11.39 -8.76
N GLN A 43 4.44 11.70 -9.06
CA GLN A 43 3.73 11.19 -10.23
C GLN A 43 4.44 11.60 -11.53
N ALA A 44 4.77 12.89 -11.68
CA ALA A 44 5.44 13.41 -12.87
C ALA A 44 6.81 12.75 -13.10
N VAL A 45 7.55 12.50 -12.00
CA VAL A 45 8.82 11.75 -12.07
C VAL A 45 8.58 10.32 -12.53
N VAL A 46 7.66 9.59 -11.91
CA VAL A 46 7.37 8.19 -12.28
C VAL A 46 6.92 8.07 -13.74
N GLU A 47 6.12 9.01 -14.24
CA GLU A 47 5.70 9.06 -15.65
C GLU A 47 6.87 9.28 -16.60
N THR A 48 7.76 10.22 -16.27
CA THR A 48 8.97 10.50 -17.05
C THR A 48 9.90 9.30 -17.11
N GLU A 49 10.19 8.70 -15.96
CA GLU A 49 11.10 7.55 -15.87
C GLU A 49 10.49 6.30 -16.53
N ALA A 50 9.16 6.13 -16.47
CA ALA A 50 8.49 5.03 -17.17
C ALA A 50 8.54 5.19 -18.70
N ALA A 51 8.36 6.40 -19.20
CA ALA A 51 8.52 6.69 -20.62
C ALA A 51 9.96 6.38 -21.09
N ALA A 52 10.96 6.83 -20.34
CA ALA A 52 12.37 6.57 -20.63
C ALA A 52 12.71 5.06 -20.59
N ALA A 53 12.17 4.33 -19.61
CA ALA A 53 12.37 2.89 -19.47
C ALA A 53 11.53 2.04 -20.46
N GLY A 54 10.58 2.66 -21.19
CA GLY A 54 9.60 1.96 -21.99
C GLY A 54 8.69 1.03 -21.16
N ALA A 55 8.43 1.39 -19.91
CA ALA A 55 7.55 0.66 -18.99
C ALA A 55 6.09 1.10 -19.18
N ARG A 56 5.15 0.18 -18.99
CA ARG A 56 3.72 0.47 -19.07
C ARG A 56 3.18 0.82 -17.68
N LEU A 57 2.74 2.06 -17.47
CA LEU A 57 2.11 2.45 -16.21
C LEU A 57 0.64 2.03 -16.16
N VAL A 58 0.21 1.56 -15.00
CA VAL A 58 -1.18 1.25 -14.67
C VAL A 58 -1.53 1.97 -13.38
N GLN A 59 -2.45 2.93 -13.46
CA GLN A 59 -2.97 3.59 -12.27
C GLN A 59 -3.87 2.63 -11.50
N ALA A 60 -3.56 2.40 -10.22
CA ALA A 60 -4.26 1.41 -9.40
C ALA A 60 -5.74 1.76 -9.24
N ARG A 61 -6.07 3.05 -9.07
CA ARG A 61 -7.44 3.55 -8.98
C ARG A 61 -8.14 3.69 -10.34
N GLY A 62 -7.43 3.53 -11.45
CA GLY A 62 -7.98 3.68 -12.80
C GLY A 62 -9.04 2.61 -13.09
N GLY A 63 -10.30 3.05 -13.22
CA GLY A 63 -11.45 2.17 -13.47
C GLY A 63 -11.86 1.31 -12.26
N VAL A 64 -11.44 1.67 -11.05
CA VAL A 64 -11.77 0.93 -9.83
C VAL A 64 -12.91 1.59 -9.06
N ARG A 65 -13.93 0.79 -8.69
CA ARG A 65 -15.02 1.20 -7.80
C ARG A 65 -14.99 0.37 -6.53
N VAL A 66 -15.20 1.02 -5.38
CA VAL A 66 -15.22 0.36 -4.08
C VAL A 66 -16.55 0.65 -3.41
N VAL A 67 -17.25 -0.41 -3.01
CA VAL A 67 -18.54 -0.34 -2.33
C VAL A 67 -18.45 -1.11 -1.01
N SER A 68 -18.87 -0.49 0.09
CA SER A 68 -19.05 -1.19 1.37
C SER A 68 -20.31 -2.05 1.28
N ALA A 69 -20.19 -3.36 1.50
CA ALA A 69 -21.29 -4.30 1.33
C ALA A 69 -21.27 -5.36 2.45
N GLY A 70 -22.22 -5.27 3.39
CA GLY A 70 -22.31 -6.18 4.53
C GLY A 70 -21.04 -6.16 5.38
N GLU A 71 -20.43 -7.32 5.62
CA GLU A 71 -19.23 -7.46 6.46
C GLU A 71 -17.91 -7.12 5.72
N GLY A 72 -17.92 -6.89 4.41
CA GLY A 72 -16.71 -6.69 3.61
C GLY A 72 -16.83 -5.61 2.54
N LEU A 73 -15.81 -5.54 1.68
CA LEU A 73 -15.79 -4.65 0.53
C LEU A 73 -16.09 -5.41 -0.75
N THR A 74 -16.88 -4.79 -1.63
CA THR A 74 -16.88 -5.13 -3.05
C THR A 74 -15.92 -4.17 -3.75
N ILE A 75 -14.89 -4.72 -4.39
CA ILE A 75 -13.90 -3.98 -5.18
C ILE A 75 -14.05 -4.41 -6.64
N GLU A 76 -14.59 -3.52 -7.45
CA GLU A 76 -14.72 -3.69 -8.88
C GLU A 76 -13.48 -3.11 -9.55
N THR A 77 -12.79 -3.94 -10.31
CA THR A 77 -11.62 -3.57 -11.11
C THR A 77 -11.92 -3.82 -12.59
N PRO A 78 -11.12 -3.25 -13.52
CA PRO A 78 -11.33 -3.47 -14.95
C PRO A 78 -11.34 -4.94 -15.41
N GLY A 79 -10.66 -5.84 -14.72
CA GLY A 79 -10.56 -7.25 -15.07
C GLY A 79 -11.39 -8.19 -14.18
N PHE A 80 -11.79 -7.76 -12.97
CA PHE A 80 -12.62 -8.60 -12.10
C PHE A 80 -13.41 -7.82 -11.02
N THR A 81 -14.54 -8.39 -10.58
CA THR A 81 -15.28 -7.90 -9.41
C THR A 81 -15.02 -8.79 -8.20
N HIS A 82 -14.30 -8.25 -7.21
CA HIS A 82 -13.97 -8.97 -5.99
C HIS A 82 -15.00 -8.68 -4.90
N HIS A 83 -15.69 -9.72 -4.42
CA HIS A 83 -16.63 -9.64 -3.31
C HIS A 83 -16.00 -10.12 -2.01
N GLY A 84 -16.51 -9.63 -0.86
CA GLY A 84 -16.06 -10.10 0.45
C GLY A 84 -14.58 -9.82 0.72
N VAL A 85 -14.06 -8.69 0.24
CA VAL A 85 -12.66 -8.31 0.48
C VAL A 85 -12.54 -7.71 1.88
N HIS A 86 -11.67 -8.28 2.71
CA HIS A 86 -11.31 -7.76 4.03
C HIS A 86 -9.82 -7.39 4.06
N PRO A 87 -9.46 -6.13 3.79
CA PRO A 87 -8.08 -5.67 3.93
C PRO A 87 -7.59 -5.77 5.38
N LEU A 88 -6.27 -5.71 5.56
CA LEU A 88 -5.65 -5.50 6.87
C LEU A 88 -6.21 -4.23 7.53
N ALA A 89 -6.10 -4.13 8.86
CA ALA A 89 -6.54 -2.95 9.60
C ALA A 89 -5.78 -1.68 9.17
N GLY A 90 -6.46 -0.53 9.23
CA GLY A 90 -5.90 0.78 8.86
C GLY A 90 -6.44 1.31 7.53
N ALA A 91 -6.73 2.61 7.46
CA ALA A 91 -7.40 3.22 6.30
C ALA A 91 -6.62 3.02 4.99
N HIS A 92 -5.30 3.08 5.04
CA HIS A 92 -4.42 2.92 3.87
C HIS A 92 -4.39 1.49 3.31
N GLN A 93 -4.77 0.47 4.10
CA GLN A 93 -4.75 -0.92 3.63
C GLN A 93 -5.78 -1.20 2.55
N ARG A 94 -6.84 -0.39 2.47
CA ARG A 94 -7.77 -0.40 1.33
C ARG A 94 -7.05 -0.06 0.02
N GLU A 95 -6.19 0.96 0.02
CA GLU A 95 -5.40 1.31 -1.16
C GLU A 95 -4.39 0.21 -1.49
N ASN A 96 -3.75 -0.36 -0.48
CA ASN A 96 -2.81 -1.46 -0.67
C ASN A 96 -3.51 -2.67 -1.30
N ALA A 97 -4.72 -3.00 -0.87
CA ALA A 97 -5.52 -4.07 -1.45
C ALA A 97 -5.84 -3.79 -2.92
N ILE A 98 -6.23 -2.55 -3.28
CA ILE A 98 -6.48 -2.16 -4.68
C ILE A 98 -5.19 -2.31 -5.51
N VAL A 99 -4.05 -1.83 -5.02
CA VAL A 99 -2.76 -1.98 -5.71
C VAL A 99 -2.43 -3.47 -5.92
N ALA A 100 -2.65 -4.31 -4.92
CA ALA A 100 -2.41 -5.74 -5.02
C ALA A 100 -3.31 -6.42 -6.07
N LEU A 101 -4.63 -6.13 -6.07
CA LEU A 101 -5.57 -6.67 -7.06
C LEU A 101 -5.20 -6.25 -8.48
N ARG A 102 -4.88 -4.97 -8.69
CA ARG A 102 -4.45 -4.45 -10.00
C ARG A 102 -3.12 -5.06 -10.45
N LEU A 103 -2.24 -5.39 -9.52
CA LEU A 103 -0.99 -6.09 -9.82
C LEU A 103 -1.24 -7.53 -10.27
N LEU A 104 -2.18 -8.24 -9.62
CA LEU A 104 -2.59 -9.58 -10.02
C LEU A 104 -3.19 -9.60 -11.43
N GLU A 105 -4.02 -8.62 -11.79
CA GLU A 105 -4.56 -8.50 -13.15
C GLU A 105 -3.46 -8.19 -14.18
N ALA A 106 -2.53 -7.29 -13.84
CA ALA A 106 -1.39 -6.98 -14.70
C ALA A 106 -0.47 -8.19 -14.91
N ALA A 107 -0.29 -9.01 -13.87
CA ALA A 107 0.43 -10.28 -13.91
C ALA A 107 -0.29 -11.31 -14.81
N GLN A 108 -1.60 -11.46 -14.65
CA GLN A 108 -2.41 -12.35 -15.47
C GLN A 108 -2.35 -11.96 -16.95
N ALA A 109 -2.50 -10.66 -17.26
CA ALA A 109 -2.38 -10.13 -18.61
C ALA A 109 -0.97 -10.30 -19.22
N ALA A 110 0.06 -10.48 -18.38
CA ALA A 110 1.42 -10.79 -18.81
C ALA A 110 1.68 -12.30 -19.00
N GLY A 111 0.63 -13.14 -18.88
CA GLY A 111 0.70 -14.59 -19.08
C GLY A 111 1.03 -15.39 -17.83
N LEU A 112 1.05 -14.78 -16.64
CA LEU A 112 1.22 -15.54 -15.40
C LEU A 112 -0.09 -16.23 -15.00
N ALA A 113 0.01 -17.45 -14.48
CA ALA A 113 -1.12 -18.17 -13.94
C ALA A 113 -1.58 -17.49 -12.63
N VAL A 114 -2.68 -16.74 -12.71
CA VAL A 114 -3.28 -16.01 -11.60
C VAL A 114 -4.77 -16.32 -11.55
N ASP A 115 -5.24 -16.74 -10.38
CA ASP A 115 -6.67 -16.95 -10.08
C ASP A 115 -7.24 -15.69 -9.41
N LEU A 116 -7.77 -14.77 -10.23
CA LEU A 116 -8.40 -13.54 -9.74
C LEU A 116 -9.60 -13.79 -8.81
N PRO A 117 -10.49 -14.77 -9.08
CA PRO A 117 -11.51 -15.19 -8.12
C PRO A 117 -10.97 -15.47 -6.71
N ALA A 118 -9.82 -16.14 -6.58
CA ALA A 118 -9.22 -16.46 -5.28
C ALA A 118 -8.57 -15.25 -4.57
N ALA A 119 -8.37 -14.12 -5.26
CA ALA A 119 -7.64 -12.98 -4.71
C ALA A 119 -8.33 -12.35 -3.48
N ALA A 120 -9.66 -12.33 -3.44
CA ALA A 120 -10.41 -11.79 -2.30
C ALA A 120 -10.18 -12.63 -1.03
N GLU A 121 -10.21 -13.96 -1.16
CA GLU A 121 -9.92 -14.86 -0.05
C GLU A 121 -8.46 -14.71 0.41
N GLY A 122 -7.52 -14.62 -0.55
CA GLY A 122 -6.10 -14.41 -0.26
C GLY A 122 -5.85 -13.14 0.56
N LEU A 123 -6.50 -12.02 0.20
CA LEU A 123 -6.43 -10.78 0.97
C LEU A 123 -6.99 -10.96 2.39
N SER A 124 -8.16 -11.57 2.53
CA SER A 124 -8.82 -11.79 3.83
C SER A 124 -8.02 -12.73 4.76
N ARG A 125 -7.22 -13.64 4.18
CA ARG A 125 -6.33 -14.55 4.92
C ARG A 125 -4.94 -13.98 5.18
N THR A 126 -4.62 -12.82 4.60
CA THR A 126 -3.32 -12.19 4.78
C THR A 126 -3.07 -11.87 6.27
N ARG A 127 -1.85 -12.12 6.73
CA ARG A 127 -1.36 -11.75 8.05
C ARG A 127 -0.05 -10.99 7.88
N TRP A 128 0.08 -9.87 8.58
CA TRP A 128 1.30 -9.07 8.56
C TRP A 128 1.74 -8.78 10.00
N PRO A 129 2.71 -9.55 10.51
CA PRO A 129 3.26 -9.32 11.85
C PRO A 129 3.78 -7.88 12.00
N GLY A 130 3.47 -7.25 13.13
CA GLY A 130 3.86 -5.87 13.44
C GLY A 130 3.14 -4.79 12.65
N ARG A 131 1.97 -5.06 12.05
CA ARG A 131 1.11 -4.03 11.44
C ARG A 131 -0.29 -4.08 12.02
N LEU A 132 -0.57 -3.17 12.96
CA LEU A 132 -1.79 -3.16 13.76
C LEU A 132 -2.14 -4.56 14.28
N GLU A 133 -1.12 -5.32 14.67
CA GLU A 133 -1.24 -6.72 15.07
C GLU A 133 -1.67 -6.77 16.53
N ARG A 134 -2.87 -7.32 16.78
CA ARG A 134 -3.35 -7.58 18.13
C ARG A 134 -2.83 -8.94 18.61
N VAL A 135 -2.04 -8.93 19.68
CA VAL A 135 -1.52 -10.13 20.35
C VAL A 135 -2.29 -10.32 21.64
N ALA A 136 -2.95 -11.47 21.77
CA ALA A 136 -3.68 -11.83 22.98
C ALA A 136 -2.70 -12.01 24.17
N GLY A 137 -3.10 -11.58 25.36
CA GLY A 137 -2.26 -11.62 26.54
C GLY A 137 -2.87 -10.89 27.72
N ARG A 138 -2.12 -10.79 28.82
CA ARG A 138 -2.45 -9.98 30.01
C ARG A 138 -1.21 -9.18 30.43
N PRO A 139 -1.07 -7.91 30.00
CA PRO A 139 -2.01 -7.15 29.17
C PRO A 139 -2.04 -7.61 27.70
N PRO A 140 -3.14 -7.38 26.96
CA PRO A 140 -3.14 -7.52 25.51
C PRO A 140 -2.20 -6.48 24.88
N LEU A 141 -1.59 -6.82 23.75
CA LEU A 141 -0.66 -5.93 23.04
C LEU A 141 -1.20 -5.58 21.65
N LEU A 142 -0.88 -4.38 21.20
CA LEU A 142 -1.02 -3.96 19.81
C LEU A 142 0.36 -3.59 19.29
N LEU A 143 0.84 -4.30 18.27
CA LEU A 143 2.16 -4.09 17.67
C LEU A 143 2.00 -3.36 16.34
N ASP A 144 2.74 -2.26 16.16
CA ASP A 144 2.77 -1.52 14.90
C ASP A 144 4.18 -0.97 14.61
N GLY A 145 4.60 -1.08 13.35
CA GLY A 145 5.90 -0.64 12.85
C GLY A 145 5.93 0.82 12.36
N ALA A 146 4.97 1.67 12.75
CA ALA A 146 4.99 3.09 12.43
C ALA A 146 6.25 3.77 12.97
N HIS A 147 7.09 4.25 12.05
CA HIS A 147 8.40 4.84 12.36
C HIS A 147 8.73 6.08 11.51
N ASN A 148 7.72 6.61 10.80
CA ASN A 148 7.81 7.85 10.04
C ASN A 148 6.53 8.68 10.28
N PRO A 149 6.51 9.98 9.94
CA PRO A 149 5.39 10.86 10.30
C PRO A 149 4.06 10.47 9.64
N SER A 150 4.08 9.83 8.48
CA SER A 150 2.88 9.38 7.78
C SER A 150 2.29 8.14 8.44
N ALA A 151 3.13 7.15 8.73
CA ALA A 151 2.74 5.95 9.43
C ALA A 151 2.25 6.27 10.86
N ALA A 152 2.92 7.19 11.57
CA ALA A 152 2.50 7.64 12.89
C ALA A 152 1.11 8.32 12.85
N ARG A 153 0.85 9.18 11.86
CA ARG A 153 -0.48 9.77 11.65
C ARG A 153 -1.54 8.71 11.33
N ALA A 154 -1.21 7.73 10.49
CA ALA A 154 -2.12 6.63 10.17
C ALA A 154 -2.44 5.76 11.39
N LEU A 155 -1.44 5.48 12.23
CA LEU A 155 -1.60 4.77 13.50
C LEU A 155 -2.47 5.58 14.46
N ALA A 156 -2.19 6.87 14.65
CA ALA A 156 -2.97 7.75 15.51
C ALA A 156 -4.44 7.83 15.06
N ALA A 157 -4.70 7.93 13.76
CA ALA A 157 -6.05 7.92 13.21
C ALA A 157 -6.77 6.57 13.43
N HIS A 158 -6.04 5.45 13.38
CA HIS A 158 -6.60 4.12 13.68
C HIS A 158 -6.95 3.95 15.16
N LEU A 159 -6.12 4.51 16.05
CA LEU A 159 -6.30 4.45 17.50
C LEU A 159 -7.32 5.48 18.03
N ALA A 160 -7.84 6.35 17.17
CA ALA A 160 -8.81 7.36 17.56
C ALA A 160 -10.07 6.69 18.13
N GLY A 161 -10.32 6.90 19.43
CA GLY A 161 -11.47 6.32 20.14
C GLY A 161 -11.19 5.00 20.87
N GLU A 162 -9.97 4.47 20.81
CA GLU A 162 -9.56 3.36 21.69
C GLU A 162 -9.48 3.84 23.16
N PRO A 163 -9.71 2.94 24.15
CA PRO A 163 -9.55 3.27 25.56
C PRO A 163 -8.09 3.65 25.89
N PRO A 164 -7.82 4.34 27.02
CA PRO A 164 -6.47 4.68 27.42
C PRO A 164 -5.52 3.47 27.42
N PHE A 165 -4.33 3.65 26.87
CA PHE A 165 -3.30 2.62 26.76
C PHE A 165 -1.92 3.17 27.13
N VAL A 166 -0.99 2.26 27.41
CA VAL A 166 0.44 2.60 27.56
C VAL A 166 1.11 2.45 26.21
N LEU A 167 1.77 3.52 25.74
CA LEU A 167 2.57 3.49 24.52
C LEU A 167 4.02 3.18 24.86
N LEU A 168 4.53 2.05 24.37
CA LEU A 168 5.96 1.81 24.28
C LEU A 168 6.41 2.22 22.87
N PHE A 169 7.18 3.30 22.78
CA PHE A 169 7.68 3.84 21.53
C PHE A 169 9.20 3.69 21.46
N GLY A 170 9.69 3.20 20.32
CA GLY A 170 11.10 3.11 20.01
C GLY A 170 11.32 3.33 18.53
N VAL A 171 12.30 4.19 18.20
CA VAL A 171 12.69 4.45 16.82
C VAL A 171 14.21 4.61 16.72
N MET A 172 14.75 4.33 15.55
CA MET A 172 16.16 4.59 15.24
C MET A 172 16.42 6.10 15.23
N ALA A 173 17.63 6.50 15.62
CA ALA A 173 18.01 7.91 15.76
C ALA A 173 18.02 8.71 14.44
N ASP A 174 17.99 8.04 13.29
CA ASP A 174 18.01 8.62 11.95
C ASP A 174 16.60 8.87 11.37
N LYS A 175 15.54 8.65 12.16
CA LYS A 175 14.15 8.87 11.73
C LYS A 175 13.58 10.18 12.28
N ASP A 176 12.90 10.90 11.40
CA ASP A 176 12.15 12.12 11.72
C ASP A 176 10.77 11.71 12.28
N VAL A 177 10.62 11.69 13.60
CA VAL A 177 9.38 11.27 14.30
C VAL A 177 9.05 12.20 15.46
#